data_AF-A0A9J6N4R2-F1
#
_entry.id   AF-A0A9J6N4R2-F1
#
_cell.length_a   1.000
_cell.length_b   1.000
_cell.length_c   1.000
_cell.angle_alpha   90.00
_cell.angle_beta   90.00
_cell.angle_gamma   90.00
#
_symmetry.space_group_name_H-M   'P 1'
#
loop_
_entity.id
_entity.type
_entity.pdbx_description
1 polymer ?
#
loop_
_entity_poly.entity_id
_entity_poly.type
_entity_poly.pdbx_seq_one_letter_code
_entity_poly.pdbx_strand_id
1 'polypeptide(L)' 'MSKKVLILAGDAVEALEVYYPYFRCLEEGFEVQIAAPSKKKLQTVVHDF' A
#
# COMPACT_ATOMS: atom_id res chain seq x y z
N MET A 1 20.23 6.30 7.32
CA MET A 1 19.16 5.35 7.70
C MET A 1 17.94 5.68 6.85
N SER A 2 17.41 4.72 6.10
CA SER A 2 16.14 4.90 5.39
C SER A 2 14.99 5.00 6.41
N LYS A 3 14.00 5.87 6.16
CA LYS A 3 12.81 5.96 7.02
C LYS A 3 11.90 4.76 6.74
N LYS A 4 11.27 4.24 7.79
CA LYS A 4 10.35 3.10 7.71
C LYS A 4 8.90 3.59 7.61
N VAL A 5 8.13 2.99 6.72
CA VAL A 5 6.71 3.31 6.47
C VAL A 5 5.88 2.04 6.53
N LEU A 6 4.79 2.06 7.31
CA LEU A 6 3.79 0.99 7.37
C LEU A 6 2.50 1.48 6.71
N ILE A 7 2.08 0.83 5.63
CA ILE A 7 0.81 1.08 4.96
C ILE A 7 -0.20 0.05 5.44
N LEU A 8 -1.29 0.50 6.06
CA LEU A 8 -2.40 -0.37 6.44
C LEU A 8 -3.38 -0.47 5.28
N ALA A 9 -3.69 -1.70 4.86
CA ALA A 9 -4.64 -1.95 3.78
C ALA A 9 -5.55 -3.15 4.11
N GLY A 10 -6.71 -3.18 3.46
CA GLY A 10 -7.71 -4.24 3.59
C GLY A 10 -8.25 -4.66 2.23
N ASP A 11 -9.17 -5.63 2.25
CA ASP A 11 -9.91 -5.97 1.03
C ASP A 11 -10.83 -4.81 0.64
N ALA A 12 -11.09 -4.70 -0.67
CA ALA A 12 -11.91 -3.66 -1.29
C ALA A 12 -11.39 -2.22 -1.12
N VAL A 13 -10.13 -2.03 -0.75
CA VAL A 13 -9.46 -0.72 -0.80
C VAL A 13 -9.31 -0.25 -2.25
N GLU A 14 -9.42 1.05 -2.48
CA GLU A 14 -9.18 1.65 -3.80
C GLU A 14 -7.71 1.42 -4.21
N ALA A 15 -7.49 0.98 -5.46
CA ALA A 15 -6.21 0.49 -5.92
C ALA A 15 -5.12 1.59 -5.93
N LEU A 16 -5.45 2.81 -6.38
CA LEU A 16 -4.50 3.92 -6.43
C LEU A 16 -4.18 4.47 -5.05
N GLU A 17 -5.11 4.43 -4.09
CA GLU A 17 -4.86 4.77 -2.68
C GLU A 17 -3.80 3.89 -2.02
N VAL A 18 -3.55 2.69 -2.53
CA VAL A 18 -2.44 1.81 -2.09
C VAL A 18 -1.22 1.98 -2.98
N TYR A 19 -1.40 1.87 -4.30
CA TYR A 19 -0.27 1.84 -5.23
C TYR A 19 0.49 3.16 -5.29
N TYR A 20 -0.21 4.30 -5.37
CA TYR A 20 0.45 5.59 -5.46
C TYR A 20 1.40 5.86 -4.27
N PRO A 21 0.95 5.80 -3.00
CA PRO A 21 1.86 6.03 -1.88
C PRO A 21 2.92 4.94 -1.75
N TYR A 22 2.62 3.67 -2.04
CA TYR A 22 3.60 2.60 -2.00
C TYR A 22 4.77 2.87 -2.95
N PHE A 23 4.50 3.14 -4.23
CA PHE A 23 5.55 3.38 -5.22
C PHE A 23 6.29 4.70 -4.97
N ARG A 24 5.60 5.78 -4.60
CA ARG A 24 6.26 7.06 -4.26
C ARG A 24 7.20 6.94 -3.08
N CYS A 25 6.84 6.15 -2.07
CA CYS A 25 7.71 5.91 -0.93
C CYS A 25 8.95 5.09 -1.31
N LEU A 26 8.80 4.09 -2.18
CA LEU A 26 9.94 3.32 -2.68
C LEU A 26 10.89 4.18 -3.53
N GLU A 27 10.36 5.04 -4.40
CA GLU A 27 11.13 5.97 -5.23
C GLU A 27 11.95 6.96 -4.40
N GLU A 28 11.41 7.42 -3.27
CA GLU A 28 12.10 8.29 -2.29
C GLU A 28 13.10 7.52 -1.40
N GLY A 29 13.20 6.19 -1.57
CA GLY A 29 14.14 5.35 -0.85
C GLY A 29 13.69 4.97 0.56
N PHE A 30 12.39 5.00 0.87
CA PHE A 30 11.84 4.50 2.13
C PHE A 30 11.77 2.97 2.18
N GLU A 31 11.90 2.41 3.39
CA GLU A 31 11.61 1.00 3.66
C GLU A 31 10.10 0.88 3.92
N VAL A 32 9.36 0.31 2.97
CA VAL A 32 7.89 0.27 3.00
C VAL A 32 7.39 -1.15 3.24
N GLN A 33 6.46 -1.32 4.17
CA GLN A 33 5.74 -2.58 4.38
C GLN A 33 4.22 -2.34 4.30
N ILE A 34 3.51 -3.28 3.66
CA ILE A 34 2.05 -3.31 3.66
C ILE A 34 1.60 -4.33 4.69
N ALA A 35 0.67 -3.92 5.56
CA ALA A 35 0.08 -4.78 6.58
C ALA A 35 -1.45 -4.81 6.49
N ALA A 36 -2.00 -5.92 6.95
CA ALA A 36 -3.42 -6.18 7.08
C ALA A 36 -3.67 -6.94 8.40
N PRO A 37 -4.92 -7.04 8.88
CA PRO A 37 -5.24 -7.78 10.11
C PRO A 37 -4.80 -9.26 10.11
N SER A 38 -4.61 -9.85 8.93
CA SER A 38 -4.04 -11.19 8.76
C SER A 38 -3.19 -11.26 7.49
N LYS A 39 -2.24 -12.21 7.44
CA LYS A 39 -1.42 -12.44 6.25
C LYS A 39 -2.26 -13.10 5.15
N LYS A 40 -2.62 -12.32 4.14
CA LYS A 40 -3.40 -12.77 2.98
C LYS A 40 -3.06 -11.93 1.74
N LYS A 41 -3.51 -12.39 0.57
CA LYS A 41 -3.58 -11.52 -0.62
C LYS A 41 -4.78 -10.60 -0.44
N LEU A 42 -4.56 -9.30 -0.59
CA LEU A 42 -5.62 -8.30 -0.60
C LEU A 42 -6.21 -8.19 -2.01
N GLN A 43 -7.53 -8.05 -2.10
CA GLN A 43 -8.20 -7.71 -3.34
C GLN A 43 -8.52 -6.21 -3.34
N THR A 44 -7.97 -5.46 -4.29
CA THR A 44 -8.24 -4.02 -4.46
C THR A 44 -9.39 -3.79 -5.44
N VAL A 45 -9.96 -2.58 -5.42
CA VAL A 45 -11.01 -2.15 -6.35
C VAL A 45 -10.47 -1.00 -7.19
N VAL A 46 -10.72 -1.03 -8.49
CA VAL A 46 -10.54 0.12 -9.38
C VAL A 46 -11.92 0.73 -9.60
N HIS A 47 -12.08 2.00 -9.26
CA HIS A 47 -13.30 2.73 -9.60
C HIS A 47 -13.18 3.26 -11.04
N ASP A 48 -14.10 2.85 -11.91
CA ASP A 48 -14.28 3.44 -13.24
C ASP A 48 -15.37 4.51 -13.13
N PHE A 49 -15.03 5.75 -13.50
CA PHE A 49 -15.92 6.92 -13.43
C PHE A 49 -16.19 7.46 -14.83
#